data_AF-A0A7C7N882-F1
#
_entry.id   AF-A0A7C7N882-F1
#
_cell.length_a   1.000
_cell.length_b   1.000
_cell.length_c   1.000
_cell.angle_alpha   90.00
_cell.angle_beta   90.00
_cell.angle_gamma   90.00
#
_symmetry.space_group_name_H-M   'P 1'
#
loop_
_entity.id
_entity.type
_entity.pdbx_description
1 polymer ?
#
loop_
_entity_poly.entity_id
_entity_poly.type
_entity_poly.pdbx_seq_one_letter_code
_entity_poly.pdbx_strand_id
1 'polypeptide(L)' 'MDIDFPRVNKLPPYIFDEIQKLKMEAKVAVSPGIGFGDYGEGYVRFSLIENEHRIKQAVRSIKKFISSQEKIHVLG' A
#
# COMPACT_ATOMS: atom_id res chain seq x y z
N MET A 1 -11.77 9.53 -21.94
CA MET A 1 -12.29 8.18 -21.63
C MET A 1 -12.06 7.99 -20.15
N ASP A 2 -13.05 8.33 -19.34
CA ASP A 2 -12.97 8.18 -17.89
C ASP A 2 -13.12 6.68 -17.59
N ILE A 3 -12.00 6.05 -17.26
CA ILE A 3 -12.00 4.65 -16.85
C ILE A 3 -12.53 4.64 -15.42
N ASP A 4 -13.84 4.43 -15.28
CA ASP A 4 -14.43 4.14 -13.98
C ASP A 4 -13.99 2.74 -13.54
N PHE A 5 -13.45 2.66 -12.32
CA PHE A 5 -13.07 1.42 -11.68
C PHE A 5 -14.01 1.19 -10.49
N PRO A 6 -15.18 0.57 -10.68
CA PRO A 6 -16.22 0.45 -9.65
C PRO A 6 -15.73 -0.27 -8.38
N ARG A 7 -14.71 -1.12 -8.50
CA ARG A 7 -14.11 -1.82 -7.36
C ARG A 7 -13.17 -0.95 -6.53
N VAL A 8 -12.53 0.05 -7.14
CA VAL A 8 -11.71 1.05 -6.43
C VAL A 8 -12.63 1.97 -5.62
N ASN A 9 -13.75 2.38 -6.22
CA ASN A 9 -14.77 3.22 -5.59
C ASN A 9 -15.58 2.50 -4.49
N LYS A 10 -15.42 1.18 -4.35
CA LYS A 10 -16.05 0.35 -3.31
C LYS A 10 -15.11 -0.01 -2.16
N LEU A 11 -13.86 0.47 -2.19
CA LEU A 11 -12.95 0.23 -1.07
C LEU A 11 -13.43 1.00 0.16
N PRO A 12 -13.43 0.36 1.35
CA PRO A 12 -13.69 1.09 2.58
C PRO A 12 -12.73 2.29 2.71
N PRO A 13 -13.21 3.49 3.07
CA PRO A 13 -12.39 4.71 3.05
C PRO A 13 -11.11 4.61 3.88
N TYR A 14 -11.15 3.88 5.01
CA TYR A 14 -9.99 3.68 5.88
C TYR A 14 -8.90 2.81 5.24
N ILE A 15 -9.23 1.88 4.34
CA ILE A 15 -8.23 1.06 3.64
C ILE A 15 -7.61 1.86 2.51
N PHE A 16 -8.40 2.72 1.86
CA PHE A 16 -7.95 3.49 0.71
C PHE A 16 -6.82 4.46 1.07
N ASP A 17 -6.91 5.14 2.22
CA ASP A 17 -5.91 6.12 2.66
C ASP A 17 -4.52 5.47 2.86
N GLU A 18 -4.43 4.36 3.59
CA GLU A 18 -3.19 3.61 3.80
C GLU A 18 -2.54 3.14 2.48
N ILE A 19 -3.36 2.69 1.51
CA ILE A 19 -2.86 2.29 0.19
C ILE A 19 -2.33 3.50 -0.60
N GLN A 20 -3.01 4.65 -0.51
CA GLN A 20 -2.51 5.88 -1.12
C GLN A 20 -1.20 6.35 -0.48
N LYS A 21 -1.04 6.24 0.85
CA LYS A 21 0.23 6.56 1.53
C LYS A 21 1.37 5.70 1.02
N LEU A 22 1.20 4.37 0.91
CA LEU A 22 2.21 3.48 0.32
C LEU A 22 2.57 3.88 -1.12
N LYS A 23 1.57 4.22 -1.94
CA LYS A 23 1.80 4.66 -3.32
C LYS A 23 2.52 6.00 -3.40
N MET A 24 2.11 6.98 -2.59
CA MET A 24 2.56 8.37 -2.69
C MET A 24 3.86 8.62 -1.93
N GLU A 25 4.01 8.07 -0.72
CA GLU A 25 5.17 8.26 0.15
C GLU A 25 6.23 7.18 -0.09
N ALA A 26 5.85 5.90 -0.06
CA ALA A 26 6.79 4.80 -0.27
C ALA A 26 7.09 4.54 -1.76
N LYS A 27 6.34 5.16 -2.69
CA LYS A 27 6.45 4.92 -4.14
C LYS A 27 6.27 3.43 -4.51
N VAL A 28 5.43 2.72 -3.76
CA VAL A 28 5.11 1.31 -3.99
C VAL A 28 3.62 1.15 -4.23
N ALA A 29 3.25 0.66 -5.41
CA ALA A 29 1.87 0.28 -5.70
C ALA A 29 1.58 -1.11 -5.12
N VAL A 30 0.41 -1.25 -4.49
CA VAL A 30 -0.05 -2.50 -3.86
C VAL A 30 -1.48 -2.80 -4.26
N SER A 31 -1.86 -4.09 -4.24
CA SER A 31 -3.25 -4.50 -4.45
C SER A 31 -3.95 -4.70 -3.10
N PRO A 32 -5.13 -4.10 -2.86
CA PRO A 32 -5.93 -4.37 -1.67
C PRO A 32 -6.41 -5.83 -1.64
N GLY A 33 -6.28 -6.48 -0.49
CA GLY A 33 -6.67 -7.88 -0.30
C GLY A 33 -8.19 -8.12 -0.40
N ILE A 34 -9.02 -7.15 -0.03
CA ILE A 34 -10.50 -7.24 -0.14
C ILE A 34 -10.99 -7.48 -1.57
N GLY A 35 -10.19 -7.14 -2.59
CA GLY A 35 -10.47 -7.50 -3.99
C GLY A 35 -10.45 -9.01 -4.27
N PHE A 36 -10.01 -9.82 -3.31
CA PHE A 36 -9.86 -11.28 -3.40
C PHE A 36 -10.77 -12.05 -2.42
N GLY A 37 -11.71 -11.36 -1.75
CA GLY A 37 -12.65 -11.94 -0.79
C GLY A 37 -12.54 -11.28 0.59
N ASP A 38 -13.54 -11.53 1.44
CA ASP A 38 -13.70 -10.85 2.73
C ASP A 38 -12.52 -11.10 3.69
N TYR A 39 -11.93 -12.30 3.64
CA TYR A 39 -10.73 -12.63 4.41
C TYR A 39 -9.47 -11.85 4.00
N GLY A 40 -9.51 -11.13 2.88
CA GLY A 40 -8.43 -10.25 2.44
C GLY A 40 -8.52 -8.84 3.02
N GLU A 41 -9.55 -8.54 3.82
CA GLU A 41 -9.68 -7.24 4.51
C GLU A 41 -8.50 -7.01 5.47
N GLY A 42 -7.97 -5.78 5.48
CA GLY A 42 -6.80 -5.43 6.29
C GLY A 42 -5.45 -5.88 5.72
N TYR A 43 -5.45 -6.63 4.60
CA TYR A 43 -4.24 -7.11 3.96
C TYR A 43 -4.01 -6.45 2.58
N VAL A 44 -2.76 -6.50 2.13
CA VAL A 44 -2.36 -6.14 0.76
C VAL A 44 -1.59 -7.29 0.12
N ARG A 45 -1.65 -7.38 -1.21
CA ARG A 45 -0.90 -8.37 -1.99
C ARG A 45 0.24 -7.72 -2.76
N PHE A 46 1.39 -8.40 -2.76
CA PHE A 46 2.54 -8.07 -3.59
C PHE A 46 2.73 -9.08 -4.71
N SER A 47 3.15 -8.60 -5.87
CA SER A 47 3.56 -9.44 -7.01
C SER A 47 5.08 -9.31 -7.18
N LEU A 48 5.78 -10.45 -7.23
CA LEU A 48 7.25 -10.50 -7.41
C LEU A 48 7.63 -10.71 -8.88
N ILE A 49 6.95 -10.02 -9.79
CA ILE A 49 7.13 -10.15 -11.25
C ILE A 49 8.17 -9.17 -11.84
N GLU A 50 8.81 -8.39 -10.97
CA GLU A 50 9.78 -7.36 -11.33
C GLU A 50 11.22 -7.86 -11.14
N ASN A 51 12.19 -7.14 -11.70
CA ASN A 51 13.59 -7.48 -11.51
C ASN A 51 14.06 -7.25 -10.05
N GLU A 52 15.12 -7.95 -9.67
CA GLU A 52 15.68 -7.93 -8.31
C GLU A 52 16.03 -6.52 -7.83
N HIS A 53 16.56 -5.66 -8.71
CA HIS A 53 16.91 -4.29 -8.37
C HIS A 53 15.67 -3.47 -7.95
N ARG A 54 14.57 -3.58 -8.71
CA ARG A 54 13.30 -2.92 -8.39
C ARG A 54 12.67 -3.48 -7.12
N ILE A 55 12.72 -4.79 -6.92
CA ILE A 55 12.23 -5.43 -5.69
C ILE A 55 13.01 -4.91 -4.47
N LYS A 56 14.35 -4.89 -4.53
CA LYS A 56 15.20 -4.34 -3.47
C LYS A 56 14.93 -2.86 -3.20
N GLN A 57 14.64 -2.08 -4.23
CA GLN A 57 14.24 -0.68 -4.07
C GLN A 57 12.90 -0.56 -3.33
N ALA A 58 11.87 -1.32 -3.75
CA ALA A 58 10.56 -1.30 -3.12
C ALA A 58 10.64 -1.68 -1.64
N VAL A 59 11.39 -2.74 -1.30
CA VAL A 59 11.61 -3.17 0.10
C VAL A 59 12.26 -2.07 0.93
N ARG A 60 13.28 -1.37 0.39
CA ARG A 60 13.94 -0.26 1.08
C ARG A 60 12.99 0.92 1.32
N SER A 61 12.16 1.26 0.35
CA SER A 61 11.16 2.32 0.51
C SER A 61 10.09 1.96 1.53
N ILE A 62 9.58 0.72 1.53
CA ILE A 62 8.61 0.23 2.51
C ILE A 62 9.22 0.30 3.92
N LYS A 63 10.45 -0.18 4.09
CA LYS A 63 11.15 -0.10 5.38
C LYS A 63 11.24 1.34 5.88
N LYS A 64 11.65 2.28 5.02
CA LYS A 64 11.75 3.71 5.38
C LYS A 64 10.39 4.29 5.77
N PHE A 65 9.33 3.96 5.01
CA PHE A 65 7.97 4.39 5.30
C PHE A 65 7.50 3.90 6.67
N ILE A 66 7.65 2.61 6.98
CA ILE A 66 7.25 2.03 8.28
C ILE A 66 8.02 2.70 9.43
N SER A 67 9.36 2.80 9.33
CA SER A 67 10.18 3.42 10.37
C SER A 67 9.92 4.93 10.55
N SER A 68 9.31 5.60 9.57
CA SER A 68 8.91 7.00 9.66
C SER A 68 7.63 7.18 10.48
N GLN A 69 6.72 6.19 10.46
CA GLN A 69 5.45 6.24 11.18
C GLN A 69 5.64 5.95 12.68
N GLU A 70 6.67 5.18 13.05
CA GLU A 70 7.02 4.91 14.46
C GLU A 70 7.62 6.11 15.21
N LYS A 71 8.00 7.20 14.52
CA LYS A 71 8.67 8.36 15.13
C LYS A 71 7.74 9.43 15.71
N ILE A 72 6.49 9.11 16.02
CA ILE A 72 5.54 10.07 16.61
C ILE A 72 5.40 9.85 18.12
N HIS A 73 5.83 10.88 18.87
CA HIS A 73 5.65 11.17 20.30
C HIS A 73 6.48 10.38 21.33
N VAL A 74 7.71 10.85 21.58
CA VAL A 74 8.16 11.06 22.96
C VAL A 74 7.95 12.55 23.24
N LEU A 75 6.89 12.89 23.97
CA LEU A 75 6.82 14.19 24.64
C LEU A 75 7.61 14.05 25.94
N GLY A 76 8.70 14.80 26.04
CA GLY A 76 9.48 14.94 27.28
C GLY A 76 10.44 13.79 27.52
#